data_AF-A0A6P3ZS03-F1
#
_entry.id   AF-A0A6P3ZS03-F1
#
_cell.length_a   1.000
_cell.length_b   1.000
_cell.length_c   1.000
_cell.angle_alpha   90.00
_cell.angle_beta   90.00
_cell.angle_gamma   90.00
#
_symmetry.space_group_name_H-M   'P 1'
#
loop_
_entity.id
_entity.type
_entity.pdbx_description
1 polymer ?
#
loop_
_entity_poly.entity_id
_entity_poly.type
_entity_poly.pdbx_seq_one_letter_code
_entity_poly.pdbx_strand_id
1 'polypeptide(L)'
;MWRLANKSLPTASNLLDRNIQTAAKDCIHGCGCLETDCHIFFHCQVAKAVWFATPWNIKWDTFEANSLAEKLILIANPTNALPVHFADKEDFFLLAVIVLDQLWKIRNSTIFENKLFSLVSTMDLLKIRFQEAKYAASKAIRDGTSMIGVVARDHLGEVLKIRAVSFQSDIPELAEAYGLLQGLILASEEGWTNLVCESDAKNIISGLNNSNLQLTHWSAEGILNDILFMQGLFQSVVFN
;
A
#
# COMPACT_ATOMS: atom_id res chain seq x y z
N MET A 1 1.50 -4.99 -2.19
CA MET A 1 1.20 -5.40 -3.58
C MET A 1 1.95 -4.55 -4.63
N TRP A 2 1.84 -3.21 -4.61
CA TRP A 2 2.56 -2.33 -5.55
C TRP A 2 4.08 -2.61 -5.66
N ARG A 3 4.76 -2.76 -4.52
CA ARG A 3 6.20 -3.08 -4.51
C ARG A 3 6.54 -4.40 -5.22
N LEU A 4 5.64 -5.38 -5.11
CA LEU A 4 5.79 -6.69 -5.74
C LEU A 4 5.53 -6.60 -7.26
N ALA A 5 4.51 -5.84 -7.66
CA ALA A 5 4.22 -5.61 -9.07
C ALA A 5 5.37 -4.89 -9.81
N ASN A 6 6.10 -4.01 -9.12
CA ASN A 6 7.20 -3.23 -9.68
C ASN A 6 8.60 -3.83 -9.44
N LYS A 7 8.71 -5.10 -9.00
CA LYS A 7 9.99 -5.75 -8.66
C LYS A 7 10.89 -4.87 -7.78
N SER A 8 10.28 -4.18 -6.81
CA SER A 8 10.98 -3.22 -5.93
C SER A 8 11.33 -3.80 -4.56
N LEU A 9 11.03 -5.08 -4.34
CA LEU A 9 11.46 -5.81 -3.16
C LEU A 9 12.90 -6.31 -3.32
N PRO A 10 13.74 -6.17 -2.27
CA PRO A 10 15.13 -6.64 -2.29
C PRO A 10 15.22 -8.17 -2.09
N THR A 11 14.65 -8.93 -3.02
CA THR A 11 14.92 -10.37 -3.17
C THR A 11 16.28 -10.59 -3.82
N ALA A 12 16.90 -11.75 -3.60
CA ALA A 12 18.23 -12.01 -4.16
C ALA A 12 18.25 -11.83 -5.69
N SER A 13 17.23 -12.30 -6.43
CA SER A 13 17.14 -12.07 -7.87
C SER A 13 17.09 -10.58 -8.23
N ASN A 14 16.24 -9.80 -7.55
CA ASN A 14 16.09 -8.37 -7.85
C ASN A 14 17.35 -7.56 -7.49
N LEU A 15 18.11 -7.98 -6.48
CA LEU A 15 19.40 -7.37 -6.14
C LEU A 15 20.47 -7.67 -7.20
N LEU A 16 20.54 -8.93 -7.67
CA LEU A 16 21.43 -9.33 -8.75
C LEU A 16 21.12 -8.60 -10.06
N ASP A 17 19.84 -8.47 -10.41
CA ASP A 17 19.39 -7.69 -11.58
C ASP A 17 19.82 -6.22 -11.51
N ARG A 18 20.08 -5.70 -10.31
CA ARG A 18 20.55 -4.33 -10.05
C ARG A 18 22.07 -4.26 -9.85
N ASN A 19 22.81 -5.32 -10.17
CA ASN A 19 24.26 -5.44 -9.97
C ASN A 19 24.71 -5.26 -8.51
N ILE A 20 23.84 -5.54 -7.53
CA ILE A 20 24.18 -5.56 -6.11
C ILE A 20 24.61 -6.99 -5.74
N GLN A 21 25.86 -7.15 -5.31
CA GLN A 21 26.38 -8.47 -4.92
C GLN A 21 25.69 -8.98 -3.64
N THR A 22 25.21 -10.22 -3.68
CA THR A 22 24.64 -10.91 -2.52
C THR A 22 25.41 -12.20 -2.26
N ALA A 23 25.73 -12.47 -0.98
CA ALA A 23 26.48 -13.67 -0.59
C ALA A 23 25.65 -14.97 -0.72
N ALA A 24 24.34 -14.88 -0.52
CA ALA A 24 23.39 -15.98 -0.68
C ALA A 24 22.38 -15.65 -1.79
N LYS A 25 22.18 -16.59 -2.71
CA LYS A 25 21.18 -16.51 -3.79
C LYS A 25 19.96 -17.38 -3.50
N ASP A 26 20.15 -18.41 -2.68
CA ASP A 26 19.12 -19.35 -2.35
C ASP A 26 18.16 -18.77 -1.31
N CYS A 27 16.93 -19.27 -1.32
CA CYS A 27 15.88 -18.91 -0.40
C CYS A 27 16.31 -19.12 1.05
N ILE A 28 16.14 -18.07 1.86
CA ILE A 28 16.52 -18.08 3.28
C ILE A 28 15.82 -19.18 4.10
N HIS A 29 14.68 -19.67 3.62
CA HIS A 29 13.92 -20.72 4.29
C HIS A 29 14.46 -22.14 4.04
N GLY A 30 15.62 -22.28 3.40
CA GLY A 30 16.36 -23.55 3.29
C GLY A 30 15.80 -24.55 2.28
N CYS A 31 14.99 -24.13 1.32
CA CYS A 31 14.43 -25.02 0.30
C CYS A 31 15.36 -25.29 -0.90
N GLY A 32 16.51 -24.62 -0.97
CA GLY A 32 17.50 -24.77 -2.06
C GLY A 32 17.11 -24.14 -3.40
N CYS A 33 15.96 -23.46 -3.50
CA CYS A 33 15.58 -22.72 -4.70
C CYS A 33 16.15 -21.29 -4.69
N LEU A 34 16.34 -20.72 -5.88
CA LEU A 34 16.68 -19.30 -6.04
C LEU A 34 15.62 -18.39 -5.40
N GLU A 35 16.07 -17.40 -4.61
CA GLU A 35 15.18 -16.40 -4.01
C GLU A 35 14.70 -15.40 -5.07
N THR A 36 13.49 -15.66 -5.58
CA THR A 36 12.74 -14.75 -6.46
C THR A 36 11.47 -14.28 -5.77
N ASP A 37 10.91 -13.17 -6.24
CA ASP A 37 9.59 -12.68 -5.80
C ASP A 37 8.52 -13.78 -5.90
N CYS A 38 8.38 -14.42 -7.06
CA CYS A 38 7.39 -15.48 -7.25
C CYS A 38 7.63 -16.67 -6.31
N HIS A 39 8.90 -17.01 -6.05
CA HIS A 39 9.24 -18.06 -5.11
C HIS A 39 8.83 -17.71 -3.68
N ILE A 40 9.28 -16.57 -3.15
CA ILE A 40 9.04 -16.17 -1.76
C ILE A 40 7.55 -16.04 -1.45
N PHE A 41 6.75 -15.55 -2.39
CA PHE A 41 5.33 -15.31 -2.13
C PHE A 41 4.42 -16.49 -2.45
N PHE A 42 4.84 -17.45 -3.30
CA PHE A 42 3.92 -18.48 -3.80
C PHE A 42 4.45 -19.91 -3.79
N HIS A 43 5.77 -20.11 -3.99
CA HIS A 43 6.34 -21.45 -4.19
C HIS A 43 7.32 -21.91 -3.10
N CYS A 44 7.68 -21.04 -2.16
CA CYS A 44 8.46 -21.44 -0.99
C CYS A 44 7.62 -22.35 -0.09
N GLN A 45 8.24 -23.33 0.59
CA GLN A 45 7.55 -24.22 1.53
C GLN A 45 6.79 -23.45 2.62
N VAL A 46 7.35 -22.32 3.09
CA VAL A 46 6.72 -21.41 4.05
C VAL A 46 5.47 -20.78 3.44
N ALA A 47 5.58 -20.25 2.21
CA ALA A 47 4.46 -19.64 1.50
C ALA A 47 3.34 -20.64 1.25
N LYS A 48 3.67 -21.85 0.78
CA LYS A 48 2.70 -22.92 0.55
C LYS A 48 1.96 -23.29 1.82
N ALA A 49 2.67 -23.43 2.94
CA ALA A 49 2.06 -23.74 4.23
C ALA A 49 1.09 -22.64 4.67
N VAL A 50 1.47 -21.37 4.56
CA VAL A 50 0.62 -20.23 4.93
C VAL A 50 -0.61 -20.14 4.03
N TRP A 51 -0.45 -20.20 2.70
CA TRP A 51 -1.57 -20.15 1.76
C TRP A 51 -2.56 -21.30 1.95
N PHE A 52 -2.05 -22.53 2.16
CA PHE A 52 -2.88 -23.69 2.39
C PHE A 52 -3.63 -23.64 3.73
N ALA A 53 -3.07 -22.98 4.74
CA ALA A 53 -3.71 -22.80 6.04
C ALA A 53 -4.76 -21.68 6.06
N THR A 54 -4.89 -20.88 4.99
CA THR A 54 -5.98 -19.90 4.87
C THR A 54 -7.35 -20.60 4.74
N PRO A 55 -8.48 -19.89 4.99
CA PRO A 55 -9.82 -20.46 4.85
C PRO A 55 -10.15 -21.02 3.46
N TRP A 56 -9.45 -20.56 2.41
CA TRP A 56 -9.66 -21.01 1.02
C TRP A 56 -8.67 -22.10 0.57
N ASN A 57 -7.78 -22.55 1.46
CA ASN A 57 -6.83 -23.65 1.21
C ASN A 57 -6.06 -23.54 -0.11
N ILE A 58 -5.60 -22.32 -0.45
CA ILE A 58 -5.00 -22.03 -1.76
C ILE A 58 -3.71 -22.83 -1.98
N LYS A 59 -3.63 -23.52 -3.12
CA LYS A 59 -2.45 -24.26 -3.56
C LYS A 59 -1.93 -23.70 -4.87
N TRP A 60 -0.99 -22.77 -4.80
CA TRP A 60 -0.54 -22.04 -6.00
C TRP A 60 0.10 -22.92 -7.10
N ASP A 61 0.61 -24.09 -6.75
CA ASP A 61 1.22 -25.01 -7.73
C ASP A 61 0.18 -25.75 -8.60
N THR A 62 -1.10 -25.74 -8.23
CA THR A 62 -2.15 -26.42 -9.01
C THR A 62 -2.71 -25.55 -10.14
N PHE A 63 -2.25 -24.30 -10.26
CA PHE A 63 -2.76 -23.36 -11.26
C PHE A 63 -1.73 -23.15 -12.37
N GLU A 64 -2.21 -23.06 -13.61
CA GLU A 64 -1.38 -22.83 -14.80
C GLU A 64 -0.75 -21.42 -14.86
N ALA A 65 -1.07 -20.55 -13.90
CA ALA A 65 -0.51 -19.21 -13.79
C ALA A 65 1.01 -19.29 -13.53
N ASN A 66 1.80 -19.04 -14.57
CA ASN A 66 3.24 -19.23 -14.55
C ASN A 66 3.98 -17.96 -14.09
N SER A 67 3.38 -16.78 -14.28
CA SER A 67 4.02 -15.50 -13.92
C SER A 67 3.57 -14.93 -12.58
N LEU A 68 4.41 -14.05 -12.00
CA LEU A 68 4.05 -13.24 -10.84
C LEU A 68 2.82 -12.36 -11.13
N ALA A 69 2.77 -11.77 -12.33
CA ALA A 69 1.69 -10.86 -12.74
C ALA A 69 0.34 -11.58 -12.78
N GLU A 70 0.27 -12.77 -13.38
CA GLU A 70 -0.96 -13.57 -13.43
C GLU A 70 -1.47 -13.93 -12.03
N LYS A 71 -0.57 -14.30 -11.10
CA LYS A 71 -0.95 -14.59 -9.71
C LYS A 71 -1.50 -13.35 -9.00
N LEU A 72 -0.92 -12.17 -9.22
CA LEU A 72 -1.43 -10.91 -8.67
C LEU A 72 -2.79 -10.53 -9.26
N ILE A 73 -2.99 -10.77 -10.56
CA ILE A 73 -4.30 -10.57 -11.21
C ILE A 73 -5.34 -11.52 -10.62
N LEU A 74 -5.00 -12.79 -10.39
CA LEU A 74 -5.90 -13.75 -9.73
C LEU A 74 -6.23 -13.37 -8.28
N ILE A 75 -5.30 -12.76 -7.55
CA ILE A 75 -5.59 -12.20 -6.22
C ILE A 75 -6.58 -11.04 -6.32
N ALA A 76 -6.34 -10.09 -7.24
CA ALA A 76 -7.16 -8.90 -7.39
C ALA A 76 -8.58 -9.22 -7.90
N ASN A 77 -8.70 -10.23 -8.76
CA ASN A 77 -9.99 -10.70 -9.27
C ASN A 77 -9.99 -12.23 -9.33
N PRO A 78 -10.35 -12.90 -8.22
CA PRO A 78 -10.47 -14.35 -8.22
C PRO A 78 -11.57 -14.78 -9.18
N THR A 79 -11.16 -15.41 -10.27
CA THR A 79 -12.04 -16.11 -11.21
C THR A 79 -12.32 -17.53 -10.68
N ASN A 80 -13.10 -18.32 -11.42
CA ASN A 80 -13.34 -19.74 -11.10
C ASN A 80 -12.05 -20.60 -11.05
N ALA A 81 -10.88 -20.03 -11.38
CA ALA A 81 -9.59 -20.67 -11.21
C ALA A 81 -9.20 -20.83 -9.74
N LEU A 82 -9.64 -19.94 -8.84
CA LEU A 82 -9.39 -20.07 -7.40
C LEU A 82 -10.64 -20.63 -6.69
N PRO A 83 -10.48 -21.43 -5.62
CA PRO A 83 -11.59 -21.95 -4.82
C PRO A 83 -12.20 -20.85 -3.92
N VAL A 84 -12.50 -19.69 -4.50
CA VAL A 84 -13.03 -18.51 -3.81
C VAL A 84 -14.42 -18.23 -4.36
N HIS A 85 -15.42 -18.27 -3.49
CA HIS A 85 -16.79 -17.96 -3.87
C HIS A 85 -16.93 -16.47 -4.21
N PHE A 86 -17.85 -16.11 -5.12
CA PHE A 86 -18.04 -14.71 -5.52
C PHE A 86 -18.38 -13.78 -4.34
N ALA A 87 -19.11 -14.28 -3.35
CA ALA A 87 -19.44 -13.51 -2.14
C ALA A 87 -18.21 -13.20 -1.26
N ASP A 88 -17.13 -13.97 -1.40
CA ASP A 88 -15.94 -13.89 -0.54
C ASP A 88 -14.82 -13.07 -1.18
N LYS A 89 -15.01 -12.49 -2.37
CA LYS A 89 -13.93 -11.86 -3.15
C LYS A 89 -13.20 -10.76 -2.38
N GLU A 90 -13.93 -9.91 -1.68
CA GLU A 90 -13.36 -8.80 -0.92
C GLU A 90 -12.59 -9.31 0.31
N ASP A 91 -13.16 -10.25 1.05
CA ASP A 91 -12.53 -10.90 2.20
C ASP A 91 -11.26 -11.67 1.78
N PHE A 92 -11.33 -12.37 0.65
CA PHE A 92 -10.17 -13.04 0.07
C PHE A 92 -9.09 -12.06 -0.34
N PHE A 93 -9.44 -10.99 -1.05
CA PHE A 93 -8.47 -9.95 -1.46
C PHE A 93 -7.78 -9.34 -0.25
N LEU A 94 -8.55 -8.96 0.77
CA LEU A 94 -8.03 -8.41 2.01
C LEU A 94 -7.08 -9.39 2.71
N LEU A 95 -7.48 -10.65 2.89
CA LEU A 95 -6.61 -11.66 3.50
C LEU A 95 -5.36 -11.90 2.66
N ALA A 96 -5.47 -11.98 1.34
CA ALA A 96 -4.37 -12.20 0.43
C ALA A 96 -3.31 -11.08 0.52
N VAL A 97 -3.74 -9.81 0.60
CA VAL A 97 -2.83 -8.67 0.83
C VAL A 97 -2.09 -8.83 2.16
N ILE A 98 -2.79 -9.23 3.23
CA ILE A 98 -2.19 -9.45 4.56
C ILE A 98 -1.21 -10.64 4.50
N VAL A 99 -1.55 -11.73 3.81
CA VAL A 99 -0.65 -12.89 3.62
C VAL A 99 0.63 -12.49 2.90
N LEU A 100 0.53 -11.72 1.81
CA LEU A 100 1.70 -11.20 1.11
C LEU A 100 2.57 -10.34 2.05
N ASP A 101 1.98 -9.42 2.82
CA ASP A 101 2.74 -8.63 3.79
C ASP A 101 3.40 -9.49 4.87
N GLN A 102 2.71 -10.53 5.37
CA GLN A 102 3.27 -11.43 6.38
C GLN A 102 4.41 -12.29 5.85
N LEU A 103 4.29 -12.84 4.63
CA LEU A 103 5.37 -13.61 4.03
C LEU A 103 6.63 -12.76 3.85
N TRP A 104 6.47 -11.50 3.47
CA TRP A 104 7.58 -10.55 3.41
C TRP A 104 8.21 -10.30 4.78
N LYS A 105 7.39 -10.11 5.82
CA LYS A 105 7.88 -9.91 7.20
C LYS A 105 8.57 -11.15 7.77
N ILE A 106 8.04 -12.34 7.53
CA ILE A 106 8.66 -13.62 7.94
C ILE A 106 10.06 -13.70 7.34
N ARG A 107 10.19 -13.49 6.01
CA ARG A 107 11.49 -13.48 5.33
C ARG A 107 12.46 -12.49 5.96
N ASN A 108 12.02 -11.26 6.23
CA ASN A 108 12.88 -10.23 6.81
C ASN A 108 13.31 -10.56 8.23
N SER A 109 12.41 -11.01 9.10
CA SER A 109 12.76 -11.41 10.47
C SER A 109 13.68 -12.64 10.47
N THR A 110 13.56 -13.56 9.50
CA THR A 110 14.54 -14.66 9.38
C THR A 110 15.93 -14.13 9.01
N ILE A 111 16.04 -13.12 8.15
CA ILE A 111 17.35 -12.56 7.73
C ILE A 111 17.97 -11.67 8.81
N PHE A 112 17.19 -10.77 9.39
CA PHE A 112 17.72 -9.71 10.26
C PHE A 112 17.64 -10.06 11.75
N GLU A 113 16.76 -10.97 12.14
CA GLU A 113 16.52 -11.33 13.55
C GLU A 113 16.79 -12.83 13.83
N ASN A 114 17.18 -13.62 12.82
CA ASN A 114 17.31 -15.09 12.93
C ASN A 114 16.05 -15.78 13.48
N LYS A 115 14.88 -15.21 13.23
CA LYS A 115 13.61 -15.74 13.75
C LYS A 115 13.16 -16.97 12.95
N LEU A 116 12.83 -18.04 13.67
CA LEU A 116 12.27 -19.26 13.08
C LEU A 116 10.79 -19.09 12.71
N PHE A 117 10.41 -19.70 11.59
CA PHE A 117 9.02 -19.73 11.13
C PHE A 117 8.16 -20.61 12.04
N SER A 118 7.00 -20.08 12.47
CA SER A 118 5.95 -20.82 13.18
C SER A 118 4.64 -20.61 12.45
N LEU A 119 4.08 -21.68 11.89
CA LEU A 119 2.80 -21.62 11.20
C LEU A 119 1.67 -21.21 12.15
N VAL A 120 1.63 -21.78 13.36
CA VAL A 120 0.59 -21.48 14.36
C VAL A 120 0.56 -19.98 14.68
N SER A 121 1.71 -19.42 15.07
CA SER A 121 1.83 -18.00 15.42
C SER A 121 1.52 -17.09 14.22
N THR A 122 1.89 -17.51 13.01
CA THR A 122 1.57 -16.78 11.78
C THR A 122 0.06 -16.76 11.52
N MET A 123 -0.62 -17.90 11.67
CA MET A 123 -2.06 -18.00 11.44
C MET A 123 -2.87 -17.22 12.48
N ASP A 124 -2.43 -17.23 13.75
CA ASP A 124 -3.07 -16.41 14.79
C ASP A 124 -2.93 -14.92 14.49
N LEU A 125 -1.73 -14.48 14.07
CA LEU A 125 -1.51 -13.09 13.68
C LEU A 125 -2.30 -12.70 12.43
N LEU A 126 -2.44 -13.60 11.45
CA LEU A 126 -3.26 -13.36 10.26
C LEU A 126 -4.72 -13.16 10.63
N LYS A 127 -5.27 -13.99 11.53
CA LYS A 127 -6.66 -13.84 12.01
C LYS A 127 -6.88 -12.50 12.69
N ILE A 128 -5.98 -12.11 13.60
CA ILE A 128 -6.06 -10.82 14.31
C ILE A 128 -6.04 -9.67 13.31
N ARG A 129 -5.05 -9.61 12.42
CA ARG A 129 -4.92 -8.52 11.45
C ARG A 129 -6.07 -8.46 10.45
N PHE A 130 -6.60 -9.62 10.06
CA PHE A 130 -7.77 -9.68 9.20
C PHE A 130 -9.00 -9.10 9.89
N GLN A 131 -9.24 -9.45 11.16
CA GLN A 131 -10.33 -8.89 11.95
C GLN A 131 -10.18 -7.38 12.17
N GLU A 132 -8.99 -6.91 12.50
CA GLU A 132 -8.69 -5.49 12.67
C GLU A 132 -8.93 -4.70 11.37
N ALA A 133 -8.45 -5.23 10.24
CA ALA A 133 -8.64 -4.59 8.95
C ALA A 133 -10.11 -4.56 8.52
N LYS A 134 -10.87 -5.65 8.74
CA LYS A 134 -12.32 -5.67 8.51
C LYS A 134 -13.04 -4.65 9.38
N TYR A 135 -12.73 -4.62 10.67
CA TYR A 135 -13.34 -3.66 11.59
C TYR A 135 -13.03 -2.21 11.19
N ALA A 136 -11.78 -1.92 10.83
CA ALA A 136 -11.37 -0.59 10.38
C ALA A 136 -12.11 -0.18 9.09
N ALA A 137 -12.21 -1.08 8.11
CA ALA A 137 -12.95 -0.84 6.87
C ALA A 137 -14.45 -0.60 7.14
N SER A 138 -15.10 -1.46 7.92
CA SER A 138 -16.51 -1.28 8.28
C SER A 138 -16.77 0.00 9.08
N LYS A 139 -15.84 0.37 9.97
CA LYS A 139 -15.91 1.62 10.73
C LYS A 139 -15.81 2.83 9.79
N ALA A 140 -14.84 2.83 8.87
CA ALA A 140 -14.67 3.91 7.90
C ALA A 140 -15.93 4.09 7.04
N ILE A 141 -16.52 2.99 6.56
CA ILE A 141 -17.76 3.01 5.78
C ILE A 141 -18.94 3.56 6.60
N ARG A 142 -19.15 3.05 7.82
CA ARG A 142 -20.27 3.47 8.66
C ARG A 142 -20.17 4.95 9.05
N ASP A 143 -18.96 5.37 9.42
CA ASP A 143 -18.72 6.71 9.95
C ASP A 143 -18.52 7.73 8.80
N GLY A 144 -18.61 7.30 7.52
CA GLY A 144 -18.38 8.15 6.34
C GLY A 144 -17.02 8.87 6.41
N THR A 145 -16.01 8.20 6.96
CA THR A 145 -14.75 8.83 7.35
C THR A 145 -13.63 8.42 6.42
N SER A 146 -13.03 9.41 5.78
CA SER A 146 -11.76 9.27 5.05
C SER A 146 -10.59 9.52 6.00
N MET A 147 -9.53 8.73 5.85
CA MET A 147 -8.27 8.93 6.57
C MET A 147 -7.27 9.59 5.63
N ILE A 148 -6.65 10.67 6.09
CA ILE A 148 -5.72 11.49 5.32
C ILE A 148 -4.35 11.39 5.96
N GLY A 149 -3.34 11.07 5.14
CA GLY A 149 -1.94 11.08 5.51
C GLY A 149 -1.18 12.15 4.76
N VAL A 150 -0.50 13.02 5.47
CA VAL A 150 0.40 14.04 4.92
C VAL A 150 1.82 13.71 5.36
N VAL A 151 2.75 13.72 4.40
CA VAL A 151 4.17 13.50 4.65
C VAL A 151 4.95 14.69 4.14
N ALA A 152 5.59 15.43 5.05
CA ALA A 152 6.47 16.53 4.72
C ALA A 152 7.93 16.03 4.66
N ARG A 153 8.63 16.39 3.58
CA ARG A 153 10.02 16.02 3.33
C ARG A 153 10.84 17.25 2.98
N ASP A 154 12.14 17.20 3.26
CA ASP A 154 13.08 18.21 2.75
C ASP A 154 13.51 17.92 1.31
N HIS A 155 14.39 18.77 0.76
CA HIS A 155 14.92 18.63 -0.59
C HIS A 155 15.88 17.44 -0.77
N LEU A 156 16.32 16.79 0.31
CA LEU A 156 17.10 15.55 0.27
C LEU A 156 16.19 14.31 0.33
N GLY A 157 14.88 14.50 0.56
CA GLY A 157 13.90 13.44 0.69
C GLY A 157 13.75 12.90 2.11
N GLU A 158 14.41 13.52 3.10
CA GLU A 158 14.30 13.15 4.51
C GLU A 158 12.94 13.59 5.05
N VAL A 159 12.29 12.70 5.82
CA VAL A 159 10.97 12.98 6.38
C VAL A 159 11.12 13.93 7.57
N LEU A 160 10.58 15.14 7.43
CA LEU A 160 10.57 16.15 8.49
C LEU A 160 9.39 15.93 9.45
N LYS A 161 8.20 15.66 8.91
CA LYS A 161 6.97 15.52 9.70
C LYS A 161 5.92 14.69 8.99
N ILE A 162 5.10 13.98 9.78
CA ILE A 162 3.95 13.20 9.31
C ILE A 162 2.73 13.66 10.09
N ARG A 163 1.61 13.87 9.39
CA ARG A 163 0.31 14.18 9.98
C ARG A 163 -0.73 13.19 9.48
N ALA A 164 -1.52 12.65 10.41
CA ALA A 164 -2.67 11.81 10.09
C ALA A 164 -3.94 12.49 10.62
N VAL A 165 -4.94 12.67 9.75
CA VAL A 165 -6.20 13.35 10.09
C VAL A 165 -7.37 12.49 9.59
N SER A 166 -8.45 12.45 10.37
CA SER A 166 -9.73 11.89 9.92
C SER A 166 -10.61 13.01 9.38
N PHE A 167 -11.24 12.80 8.23
CA PHE A 167 -12.13 13.75 7.59
C PHE A 167 -13.47 13.06 7.29
N GLN A 168 -14.58 13.64 7.76
CA GLN A 168 -15.92 13.09 7.50
C GLN A 168 -16.38 13.45 6.09
N SER A 169 -15.96 12.62 5.14
CA SER A 169 -16.51 12.60 3.80
C SER A 169 -16.28 11.22 3.19
N ASP A 170 -17.28 10.76 2.47
CA ASP A 170 -17.28 9.59 1.59
C ASP A 170 -16.87 9.94 0.15
N ILE A 171 -16.67 11.23 -0.17
CA ILE A 171 -16.28 11.71 -1.49
C ILE A 171 -14.74 11.77 -1.56
N PRO A 172 -14.10 10.92 -2.40
CA PRO A 172 -12.64 10.87 -2.50
C PRO A 172 -12.01 12.22 -2.86
N GLU A 173 -12.61 12.96 -3.77
CA GLU A 173 -12.11 14.26 -4.23
C GLU A 173 -12.08 15.30 -3.10
N LEU A 174 -13.05 15.24 -2.18
CA LEU A 174 -13.07 16.09 -1.00
C LEU A 174 -11.97 15.71 -0.02
N ALA A 175 -11.76 14.40 0.19
CA ALA A 175 -10.69 13.91 1.06
C ALA A 175 -9.30 14.26 0.51
N GLU A 176 -9.11 14.18 -0.80
CA GLU A 176 -7.88 14.56 -1.50
C GLU A 176 -7.61 16.07 -1.39
N ALA A 177 -8.61 16.91 -1.69
CA ALA A 177 -8.50 18.36 -1.51
C ALA A 177 -8.19 18.72 -0.05
N TYR A 178 -8.90 18.11 0.90
CA TYR A 178 -8.63 18.33 2.31
C TYR A 178 -7.23 17.86 2.72
N GLY A 179 -6.70 16.80 2.10
CA GLY A 179 -5.31 16.36 2.27
C GLY A 179 -4.27 17.41 1.84
N LEU A 180 -4.47 18.05 0.69
CA LEU A 180 -3.64 19.17 0.24
C LEU A 180 -3.72 20.36 1.21
N LEU A 181 -4.93 20.70 1.66
CA LEU A 181 -5.13 21.77 2.64
C LEU A 181 -4.40 21.47 3.96
N GLN A 182 -4.47 20.23 4.46
CA GLN A 182 -3.73 19.81 5.66
C GLN A 182 -2.20 19.89 5.46
N GLY A 183 -1.71 19.64 4.25
CA GLY A 183 -0.31 19.87 3.88
C GLY A 183 0.10 21.33 4.00
N LEU A 184 -0.71 22.25 3.48
CA LEU A 184 -0.45 23.69 3.58
C LEU A 184 -0.55 24.19 5.02
N ILE A 185 -1.56 23.75 5.78
CA ILE A 185 -1.70 24.10 7.20
C ILE A 185 -0.48 23.64 7.98
N LEU A 186 -0.05 22.39 7.79
CA LEU A 186 1.15 21.85 8.42
C LEU A 186 2.40 22.68 8.08
N ALA A 187 2.57 23.08 6.82
CA ALA A 187 3.70 23.90 6.40
C ALA A 187 3.68 25.30 7.02
N SER A 188 2.49 25.91 7.14
CA SER A 188 2.30 27.21 7.78
C SER A 188 2.67 27.16 9.26
N GLU A 189 2.21 26.14 9.99
CA GLU A 189 2.54 25.92 11.40
C GLU A 189 4.06 25.78 11.64
N GLU A 190 4.77 25.13 10.72
CA GLU A 190 6.22 24.94 10.78
C GLU A 190 7.03 26.13 10.22
N GLY A 191 6.36 27.14 9.65
CA GLY A 191 7.00 28.31 9.07
C GLY A 191 7.77 28.04 7.78
N TRP A 192 7.43 26.98 7.04
CA TRP A 192 8.03 26.70 5.73
C TRP A 192 7.44 27.63 4.66
N THR A 193 8.28 28.21 3.79
CA THR A 193 7.84 29.24 2.85
C THR A 193 7.86 28.83 1.37
N ASN A 194 8.62 27.79 1.01
CA ASN A 194 8.77 27.31 -0.35
C ASN A 194 8.38 25.84 -0.41
N LEU A 195 7.26 25.53 -1.08
CA LEU A 195 6.60 24.24 -1.01
C LEU A 195 6.44 23.59 -2.38
N VAL A 196 6.59 22.26 -2.39
CA VAL A 196 6.15 21.39 -3.48
C VAL A 196 5.12 20.43 -2.88
N CYS A 197 3.88 20.56 -3.32
CA CYS A 197 2.77 19.73 -2.88
C CYS A 197 2.53 18.65 -3.94
N GLU A 198 2.70 17.38 -3.56
CA GLU A 198 2.48 16.23 -4.45
C GLU A 198 1.17 15.52 -4.09
N SER A 199 0.29 15.28 -5.07
CA SER A 199 -0.94 14.50 -4.89
C SER A 199 -1.32 13.74 -6.17
N ASP A 200 -1.86 12.53 -6.01
CA ASP A 200 -2.42 11.73 -7.10
C ASP A 200 -3.82 12.19 -7.56
N ALA A 201 -4.38 13.19 -6.88
CA ALA A 201 -5.64 13.87 -7.18
C ALA A 201 -5.54 14.75 -8.43
N LYS A 202 -5.37 14.13 -9.61
CA LYS A 202 -5.07 14.83 -10.86
C LYS A 202 -6.08 15.92 -11.22
N ASN A 203 -7.36 15.70 -10.94
CA ASN A 203 -8.42 16.69 -11.13
C ASN A 203 -8.20 17.93 -10.25
N ILE A 204 -7.92 17.75 -8.96
CA ILE A 204 -7.64 18.83 -7.99
C ILE A 204 -6.38 19.60 -8.40
N ILE A 205 -5.28 18.89 -8.66
CA ILE A 205 -4.01 19.50 -9.09
C ILE A 205 -4.19 20.27 -10.40
N SER A 206 -4.90 19.69 -11.38
CA SER A 206 -5.17 20.37 -12.65
C SER A 206 -6.07 21.61 -12.50
N GLY A 207 -7.04 21.56 -11.59
CA GLY A 207 -7.92 22.68 -11.27
C GLY A 207 -7.17 23.83 -10.62
N LEU A 208 -6.28 23.53 -9.67
CA LEU A 208 -5.43 24.51 -9.00
C LEU A 208 -4.43 25.16 -9.97
N ASN A 209 -3.73 24.35 -10.78
CA ASN A 209 -2.72 24.84 -11.72
C ASN A 209 -3.30 25.70 -12.86
N ASN A 210 -4.53 25.41 -13.33
CA ASN A 210 -5.16 26.17 -14.42
C ASN A 210 -6.17 27.22 -13.94
N SER A 211 -6.33 27.39 -12.62
CA SER A 211 -7.40 28.22 -12.01
C SER A 211 -8.80 27.91 -12.58
N ASN A 212 -9.04 26.66 -12.98
CA ASN A 212 -10.27 26.22 -13.62
C ASN A 212 -11.02 25.21 -12.74
N LEU A 213 -11.71 25.74 -11.74
CA LEU A 213 -12.46 24.98 -10.74
C LEU A 213 -13.69 24.23 -11.32
N GLN A 214 -14.07 24.47 -12.59
CA GLN A 214 -15.16 23.74 -13.24
C GLN A 214 -14.84 22.25 -13.49
N LEU A 215 -13.57 21.85 -13.40
CA LEU A 215 -13.13 20.46 -13.51
C LEU A 215 -13.28 19.68 -12.19
N THR A 216 -13.63 20.35 -11.09
CA THR A 216 -13.72 19.77 -9.76
C THR A 216 -15.18 19.67 -9.31
N HIS A 217 -15.51 18.64 -8.53
CA HIS A 217 -16.86 18.46 -8.01
C HIS A 217 -17.26 19.67 -7.15
N TRP A 218 -18.47 20.20 -7.34
CA TRP A 218 -18.93 21.45 -6.70
C TRP A 218 -18.79 21.45 -5.17
N SER A 219 -18.89 20.28 -4.53
CA SER A 219 -18.73 20.17 -3.08
C SER A 219 -17.32 20.55 -2.60
N ALA A 220 -16.29 20.41 -3.44
CA ALA A 220 -14.90 20.71 -3.13
C ALA A 220 -14.53 22.19 -3.26
N GLU A 221 -15.41 23.01 -3.84
CA GLU A 221 -15.15 24.44 -4.09
C GLU A 221 -14.75 25.21 -2.83
N GLY A 222 -15.38 24.91 -1.68
CA GLY A 222 -15.03 25.53 -0.40
C GLY A 222 -13.58 25.25 0.02
N ILE A 223 -13.17 23.98 -0.01
CA ILE A 223 -11.80 23.57 0.36
C ILE A 223 -10.78 24.09 -0.66
N LEU A 224 -11.14 24.14 -1.94
CA LEU A 224 -10.26 24.69 -2.98
C LEU A 224 -10.01 26.19 -2.78
N ASN A 225 -11.03 26.95 -2.39
CA ASN A 225 -10.86 28.36 -2.03
C ASN A 225 -9.95 28.52 -0.80
N ASP A 226 -10.08 27.65 0.21
CA ASP A 226 -9.17 27.65 1.37
C ASP A 226 -7.73 27.31 0.97
N ILE A 227 -7.53 26.38 0.04
CA ILE A 227 -6.21 26.05 -0.52
C ILE A 227 -5.60 27.25 -1.24
N LEU A 228 -6.38 27.93 -2.11
CA LEU A 228 -5.92 29.12 -2.83
C LEU A 228 -5.60 30.27 -1.87
N PHE A 229 -6.41 30.46 -0.83
CA PHE A 229 -6.14 31.42 0.22
C PHE A 229 -4.83 31.11 0.95
N MET A 230 -4.66 29.85 1.37
CA MET A 230 -3.44 29.39 2.06
C MET A 230 -2.22 29.50 1.15
N GLN A 231 -2.34 29.18 -0.14
CA GLN A 231 -1.27 29.32 -1.12
C GLN A 231 -0.68 30.73 -1.13
N GLY A 232 -1.53 31.75 -1.03
CA GLY A 232 -1.11 33.16 -0.99
C GLY A 232 -0.29 33.56 0.24
N LEU A 233 -0.22 32.71 1.27
CA LEU A 233 0.57 32.96 2.49
C LEU A 233 2.04 32.53 2.36
N PHE A 234 2.38 31.78 1.32
CA PHE A 234 3.72 31.25 1.09
C PHE A 234 4.49 32.06 0.04
N GLN A 235 5.82 31.99 0.06
CA GLN A 235 6.66 32.64 -0.96
C GLN A 235 6.55 31.92 -2.30
N SER A 236 6.46 30.59 -2.26
CA SER A 236 6.29 29.75 -3.45
C SER A 236 5.57 28.47 -3.08
N VAL A 237 4.60 28.07 -3.90
CA VAL A 237 3.93 26.76 -3.83
C VAL A 237 3.77 26.25 -5.24
N VAL A 238 4.20 25.00 -5.46
CA VAL A 238 4.00 24.27 -6.71
C VAL A 238 3.17 23.03 -6.42
N PHE A 239 2.13 22.80 -7.24
CA PHE A 239 1.27 21.62 -7.14
C PHE A 239 1.61 20.62 -8.25
N ASN A 240 1.98 19.40 -7.85
CA ASN A 240 2.40 18.29 -8.72
C ASN A 240 1.51 17.05 -8.55
#